data_AF-I7BSC0-F1
#
_entry.id   AF-I7BSC0-F1
#
_cell.length_a   1.000
_cell.length_b   1.000
_cell.length_c   1.000
_cell.angle_alpha   90.00
_cell.angle_beta   90.00
_cell.angle_gamma   90.00
#
_symmetry.space_group_name_H-M   'P 1'
#
loop_
_entity.id
_entity.type
_entity.pdbx_description
1 polymer ?
#
loop_
_entity_poly.entity_id
_entity_poly.type
_entity_poly.pdbx_seq_one_letter_code
_entity_poly.pdbx_strand_id
1 'polypeptide(L)'
;MMLRLALLPLQVGGEAANVDSTAVLVGMILGVILTVLIAGSAGYWVYKDASKRENNELQWGIGVAATLFFLFPIGILVLIAYVIVRGDETGTEPIQEGGAAGGDW
;
A
#
# COMPACT_ATOMS: atom_id res chain seq x y z
N MET A 1 -10.33 -44.36 7.40
CA MET A 1 -9.47 -44.06 6.23
C MET A 1 -9.38 -42.56 5.92
N MET A 2 -10.46 -41.78 6.06
CA MET A 2 -10.46 -40.32 5.85
C MET A 2 -9.55 -39.52 6.81
N LEU A 3 -9.31 -40.01 8.04
CA LEU A 3 -8.46 -39.31 9.01
C LEU A 3 -6.98 -39.19 8.57
N ARG A 4 -6.46 -40.16 7.80
CA ARG A 4 -5.10 -40.10 7.23
C ARG A 4 -4.97 -39.03 6.15
N LEU A 5 -6.04 -38.77 5.39
CA LEU A 5 -6.10 -37.71 4.38
C LEU A 5 -6.19 -36.32 5.01
N ALA A 6 -6.85 -36.19 6.16
CA ALA A 6 -6.93 -34.92 6.91
C ALA A 6 -5.59 -34.54 7.59
N LEU A 7 -4.74 -35.53 7.88
CA LEU A 7 -3.43 -35.33 8.55
C LEU A 7 -2.25 -35.23 7.58
N LEU A 8 -2.46 -35.52 6.29
CA LEU A 8 -1.46 -35.38 5.23
C LEU A 8 -0.80 -33.97 5.17
N PRO A 9 -1.53 -32.84 5.28
CA PRO A 9 -0.89 -31.52 5.31
C PRO A 9 -0.07 -31.27 6.59
N LEU A 10 -0.42 -31.92 7.71
CA LEU A 10 0.38 -31.87 8.95
C LEU A 10 1.64 -32.75 8.87
N GLN A 11 1.61 -33.83 8.09
CA GLN A 11 2.74 -34.73 7.88
C GLN A 11 3.75 -34.19 6.86
N VAL A 12 3.29 -33.40 5.88
CA VAL A 12 4.13 -32.67 4.91
C VAL A 12 4.91 -31.51 5.56
N GLY A 13 4.56 -31.10 6.78
CA GLY A 13 5.32 -30.11 7.55
C GLY A 13 6.49 -30.66 8.36
N GLY A 14 6.67 -31.99 8.43
CA GLY A 14 7.67 -32.67 9.26
C GLY A 14 8.99 -33.00 8.56
N GLU A 15 9.00 -33.06 7.23
CA GLU A 15 10.23 -32.90 6.46
C GLU A 15 10.54 -31.41 6.51
N ALA A 16 11.20 -31.00 7.59
CA ALA A 16 11.82 -29.70 7.70
C ALA A 16 12.51 -29.46 6.35
N ALA A 17 11.93 -28.56 5.55
CA ALA A 17 12.62 -28.03 4.39
C ALA A 17 14.01 -27.72 4.94
N ASN A 18 15.04 -28.38 4.40
CA ASN A 18 16.43 -28.22 4.85
C ASN A 18 16.89 -26.84 4.36
N VAL A 19 16.14 -25.81 4.75
CA VAL A 19 16.38 -24.41 4.46
C VAL A 19 17.53 -24.08 5.38
N ASP A 20 18.70 -24.08 4.78
CA ASP A 20 19.94 -23.59 5.37
C ASP A 20 19.61 -22.33 6.19
N SER A 21 20.00 -22.31 7.46
CA SER A 21 19.80 -21.16 8.36
C SER A 21 20.32 -19.86 7.73
N THR A 22 21.35 -19.96 6.89
CA THR A 22 21.88 -18.85 6.08
C THR A 22 20.85 -18.35 5.07
N ALA A 23 20.15 -19.25 4.37
CA ALA A 23 19.10 -18.90 3.42
C ALA A 23 17.91 -18.22 4.12
N VAL A 24 17.52 -18.68 5.32
CA VAL A 24 16.49 -18.01 6.13
C VAL A 24 16.91 -16.60 6.50
N LEU A 25 18.14 -16.41 6.99
CA LEU A 25 18.66 -15.09 7.37
C LEU A 25 18.71 -14.14 6.17
N VAL A 26 19.22 -14.61 5.03
CA VAL A 26 19.26 -13.82 3.79
C VAL A 26 17.84 -13.45 3.35
N GLY A 27 16.89 -14.38 3.40
CA GLY A 27 15.50 -14.13 3.09
C GLY A 27 14.88 -13.05 3.99
N MET A 28 15.15 -13.10 5.29
CA MET A 28 14.69 -12.07 6.24
C MET A 28 15.28 -10.70 5.94
N ILE A 29 16.59 -10.63 5.67
CA ILE A 29 17.27 -9.36 5.34
C ILE A 29 16.68 -8.77 4.05
N LEU A 30 16.53 -9.57 3.00
CA LEU A 30 15.93 -9.13 1.74
C LEU A 30 14.47 -8.69 1.95
N GLY A 31 13.70 -9.42 2.76
CA GLY A 31 12.34 -9.05 3.12
C GLY A 31 12.26 -7.69 3.83
N VAL A 32 13.15 -7.43 4.79
CA VAL A 32 13.24 -6.13 5.47
C VAL A 32 13.64 -5.03 4.49
N ILE A 33 14.65 -5.25 3.65
CA ILE A 33 15.09 -4.27 2.64
C ILE A 33 13.94 -3.92 1.71
N LEU A 34 13.24 -4.91 1.16
CA LEU A 34 12.09 -4.69 0.29
C LEU A 34 10.97 -3.92 1.00
N THR A 35 10.69 -4.26 2.25
CA THR A 35 9.68 -3.57 3.06
C THR A 35 10.05 -2.10 3.28
N VAL A 36 11.31 -1.81 3.63
CA VAL A 36 11.82 -0.44 3.79
C VAL A 36 11.71 0.33 2.47
N LEU A 37 12.10 -0.30 1.35
CA LEU A 37 12.04 0.35 0.03
C LEU A 37 10.60 0.68 -0.38
N ILE A 38 9.67 -0.25 -0.18
CA ILE A 38 8.24 -0.03 -0.49
C ILE A 38 7.66 1.06 0.42
N ALA A 39 7.84 0.95 1.74
CA ALA A 39 7.32 1.92 2.70
C ALA A 39 7.92 3.32 2.49
N GLY A 40 9.23 3.40 2.30
CA GLY A 40 9.95 4.66 2.08
C GLY A 40 9.58 5.33 0.77
N SER A 41 9.50 4.57 -0.33
CA SER A 41 9.12 5.12 -1.64
C SER A 41 7.66 5.57 -1.68
N ALA A 42 6.74 4.78 -1.12
CA ALA A 42 5.34 5.14 -1.01
C ALA A 42 5.15 6.38 -0.12
N GLY A 43 5.76 6.41 1.06
CA GLY A 43 5.71 7.56 1.97
C GLY A 43 6.30 8.83 1.37
N TYR A 44 7.44 8.73 0.69
CA TYR A 44 8.04 9.87 -0.02
C TYR A 44 7.15 10.40 -1.14
N TRP A 45 6.53 9.50 -1.92
CA TRP A 45 5.59 9.88 -2.95
C TRP A 45 4.37 10.60 -2.36
N VAL A 46 3.78 10.07 -1.29
CA VAL A 46 2.66 10.69 -0.57
C VAL A 46 3.05 12.06 -0.03
N TYR A 47 4.20 12.16 0.64
CA TYR A 47 4.73 13.44 1.13
C TYR A 47 4.81 14.47 -0.01
N LYS A 48 5.47 14.11 -1.12
CA LYS A 48 5.67 15.02 -2.25
C LYS A 48 4.35 15.42 -2.93
N ASP A 49 3.37 14.52 -2.99
CA ASP A 49 2.05 14.80 -3.54
C ASP A 49 1.24 15.72 -2.61
N ALA A 50 1.27 15.46 -1.30
CA ALA A 50 0.60 16.26 -0.29
C ALA A 50 1.21 17.66 -0.14
N SER A 51 2.54 17.79 -0.26
CA SER A 51 3.23 19.09 -0.24
C SER A 51 2.78 20.01 -1.38
N LYS A 52 2.43 19.46 -2.54
CA LYS A 52 1.91 20.25 -3.66
C LYS A 52 0.48 20.76 -3.44
N ARG A 53 -0.23 20.14 -2.50
CA ARG A 53 -1.62 20.40 -2.16
C ARG A 53 -1.75 21.17 -0.83
N GLU A 54 -0.62 21.51 -0.19
CA GLU A 54 -0.55 22.17 1.11
C GLU A 54 -1.39 21.45 2.19
N ASN A 55 -1.46 20.12 2.11
CA ASN A 55 -2.33 19.30 2.96
C ASN A 55 -1.52 18.33 3.84
N ASN A 56 -1.19 18.76 5.07
CA ASN A 56 -0.66 17.93 6.16
C ASN A 56 0.38 16.88 5.71
N GLU A 57 1.35 17.29 4.91
CA GLU A 57 2.24 16.42 4.14
C GLU A 57 3.08 15.49 5.01
N LEU A 58 3.48 15.96 6.19
CA LEU A 58 4.24 15.17 7.15
C LEU A 58 3.38 14.07 7.78
N GLN A 59 2.12 14.38 8.13
CA GLN A 59 1.22 13.39 8.72
C GLN A 59 0.90 12.29 7.71
N TRP A 60 0.58 12.66 6.46
CA TRP A 60 0.30 11.68 5.42
C TRP A 60 1.53 10.87 5.02
N GLY A 61 2.67 11.52 4.80
CA GLY A 61 3.91 10.84 4.40
C GLY A 61 4.40 9.85 5.46
N ILE A 62 4.50 10.29 6.72
CA ILE A 62 4.93 9.42 7.83
C ILE A 62 3.87 8.37 8.14
N GLY A 63 2.59 8.75 8.14
CA GLY A 63 1.47 7.85 8.41
C GLY A 63 1.45 6.68 7.42
N VAL A 64 1.56 6.95 6.12
CA VAL A 64 1.60 5.90 5.10
C VAL A 64 2.87 5.05 5.23
N ALA A 65 4.05 5.66 5.38
CA ALA A 65 5.31 4.92 5.50
C ALA A 65 5.34 3.99 6.72
N ALA A 66 5.00 4.52 7.90
CA ALA A 66 5.02 3.77 9.14
C ALA A 66 4.00 2.62 9.12
N THR A 67 2.79 2.89 8.63
CA THR A 67 1.73 1.87 8.61
C THR A 67 2.04 0.77 7.58
N LEU A 68 2.63 1.10 6.42
CA LEU A 68 3.11 0.10 5.45
C LEU A 68 4.24 -0.76 6.01
N PHE A 69 5.14 -0.17 6.81
CA PHE A 69 6.27 -0.90 7.39
C PHE A 69 5.86 -1.85 8.52
N PHE A 70 5.06 -1.37 9.48
CA PHE A 70 4.70 -2.16 10.67
C PHE A 70 3.44 -3.01 10.49
N LEU A 71 2.50 -2.59 9.65
CA LEU A 71 1.16 -3.18 9.53
C LEU A 71 0.74 -3.22 8.06
N PHE A 72 1.53 -3.90 7.21
CA PHE A 72 1.43 -3.82 5.75
C PHE A 72 -0.01 -3.82 5.18
N PRO A 73 -0.93 -4.73 5.56
CA PRO A 73 -2.31 -4.69 5.03
C PRO A 73 -3.06 -3.42 5.42
N ILE A 74 -2.87 -2.92 6.65
CA ILE A 74 -3.47 -1.68 7.14
C ILE A 74 -2.82 -0.49 6.42
N GLY A 75 -1.50 -0.53 6.19
CA GLY A 75 -0.80 0.51 5.43
C GLY A 75 -1.34 0.68 4.02
N ILE A 76 -1.74 -0.40 3.35
CA ILE A 76 -2.43 -0.34 2.06
C ILE A 76 -3.76 0.39 2.19
N LEU A 77 -4.57 0.09 3.22
CA LEU A 77 -5.84 0.78 3.45
C LEU A 77 -5.64 2.28 3.70
N VAL A 78 -4.61 2.67 4.45
CA VAL A 78 -4.25 4.08 4.67
C VAL A 78 -3.84 4.76 3.37
N LEU A 79 -3.04 4.10 2.53
CA LEU A 79 -2.64 4.61 1.22
C LEU A 79 -3.86 4.79 0.30
N ILE A 80 -4.81 3.84 0.31
CA ILE A 80 -6.07 3.97 -0.43
C ILE A 80 -6.88 5.16 0.09
N ALA A 81 -7.01 5.31 1.41
CA ALA A 81 -7.71 6.44 2.03
C ALA A 81 -7.08 7.78 1.62
N TYR A 82 -5.75 7.89 1.61
CA TYR A 82 -5.05 9.07 1.12
C TYR A 82 -5.44 9.41 -0.33
N VAL A 83 -5.46 8.40 -1.21
CA VAL A 83 -5.80 8.59 -2.63
C VAL A 83 -7.24 9.05 -2.83
N ILE A 84 -8.17 8.61 -1.98
CA ILE A 84 -9.57 9.06 -2.01
C ILE A 84 -9.67 10.50 -1.53
N VAL A 85 -9.12 10.81 -0.35
CA VAL A 85 -9.22 12.15 0.28
C VAL A 85 -8.57 13.22 -0.59
N ARG A 86 -7.41 12.95 -1.19
CA ARG A 86 -6.77 13.92 -2.09
C ARG A 86 -7.57 14.16 -3.39
N GLY A 87 -8.45 13.24 -3.77
CA GLY A 87 -9.30 13.35 -4.96
C GLY A 87 -10.39 14.40 -4.77
N ASP A 88 -11.00 14.43 -3.59
CA ASP A 88 -12.05 15.38 -3.23
C ASP A 88 -11.54 16.82 -3.19
N GLU A 89 -10.29 17.06 -2.79
CA GLU A 89 -9.68 18.40 -2.78
C GLU A 89 -9.41 18.98 -4.18
N THR A 90 -9.42 18.13 -5.21
CA THR A 90 -9.28 18.57 -6.62
C THR A 90 -10.61 18.73 -7.36
N GLY A 91 -11.74 18.51 -6.68
CA GLY A 91 -13.07 18.45 -7.28
C GLY A 91 -13.90 19.72 -7.13
N THR A 92 -13.48 20.84 -7.75
CA THR A 92 -14.42 21.86 -8.23
C THR A 92 -13.87 22.47 -9.52
N GLU A 93 -13.86 21.69 -10.60
CA GLU A 93 -14.05 22.32 -11.90
C GLU A 93 -15.48 22.90 -11.92
N PRO A 94 -15.70 24.14 -12.38
CA PRO A 94 -17.04 24.66 -12.53
C PRO A 94 -17.76 23.72 -13.49
N ILE A 95 -18.93 23.22 -13.07
CA ILE A 95 -19.85 22.54 -13.98
C ILE A 95 -20.03 23.51 -15.14
N GLN A 96 -19.43 23.19 -16.28
CA GLN A 96 -19.65 23.93 -17.50
C GLN A 96 -21.14 23.72 -17.78
N GLU A 97 -21.97 24.72 -17.50
CA GLU A 97 -23.30 24.87 -18.07
C GLU A 97 -23.12 25.07 -19.59
N GLY A 98 -22.67 24.02 -20.28
CA GLY A 98 -22.69 23.89 -21.72
C GLY A 98 -24.10 23.51 -22.16
N GLY A 99 -25.09 24.29 -21.71
CA GLY A 99 -26.42 24.30 -22.30
C GLY A 99 -26.30 25.02 -23.64
N ALA A 100 -26.41 24.25 -24.72
CA ALA A 100 -26.40 24.70 -26.10
C ALA A 100 -27.13 26.05 -26.30
N ALA A 101 -26.38 27.14 -26.45
CA ALA A 101 -26.86 28.36 -27.05
C ALA A 101 -26.58 28.26 -28.57
N GLY A 102 -27.55 27.70 -29.28
CA GLY A 102 -27.72 28.08 -30.68
C GLY A 102 -28.20 29.53 -30.75
N GLY A 103 -27.67 30.31 -31.69
CA GLY A 103 -28.07 31.69 -31.90
C GLY A 103 -27.16 32.41 -32.87
N ASP A 104 -27.62 32.47 -34.13
CA ASP A 104 -27.27 33.41 -35.20
C ASP A 104 -26.47 34.64 -34.77
N TRP A 105 -25.25 34.82 -35.29
CA TRP A 105 -24.81 35.92 -36.18
C TRP A 105 -23.30 35.80 -36.49
#